data_AF-A0A1Y5RCT4-F1
#
_entry.id   AF-A0A1Y5RCT4-F1
#
_cell.length_a   1.000
_cell.length_b   1.000
_cell.length_c   1.000
_cell.angle_alpha   90.00
_cell.angle_beta   90.00
_cell.angle_gamma   90.00
#
_symmetry.space_group_name_H-M   'P 1'
#
loop_
_entity.id
_entity.type
_entity.pdbx_description
1 polymer ?
#
loop_
_entity_poly.entity_id
_entity_poly.type
_entity_poly.pdbx_seq_one_letter_code
_entity_poly.pdbx_strand_id
1 'polypeptide(L)'
;MLVFAKEKLVFLAVPKTGTTALEAALAPHADVVMRNPPNLKHTPAYRYHHQLKPYLAGSGLKDLELVCILREPISWLGSWYRYRGRADKDGAPNSTKGISFDDFCNEYAKGSPAIYADKLGYPPKFIRRRSGDMIIDHLFQYEQMDKAVGFFEGRLGVSLSLERRNVSPTGDLTLSDKTAAKLRRKRAQMFEDWHTAHR
;
A
#
# COMPACT_ATOMS: atom_id res chain seq x y z
N MET A 1 -0.24 0.95 -10.70
CA MET A 1 -0.53 -0.45 -11.07
C MET A 1 0.30 -0.82 -12.28
N LEU A 2 0.89 -2.02 -12.28
CA LEU A 2 1.66 -2.56 -13.41
C LEU A 2 1.06 -3.90 -13.85
N VAL A 3 1.03 -4.18 -15.16
CA VAL A 3 0.60 -5.48 -15.72
C VAL A 3 1.76 -6.07 -16.51
N PHE A 4 2.01 -7.37 -16.31
CA PHE A 4 3.01 -8.17 -16.99
C PHE A 4 2.29 -9.31 -17.70
N ALA A 5 2.07 -9.16 -19.00
CA ALA A 5 1.24 -10.02 -19.82
C ALA A 5 1.80 -11.43 -19.91
N LYS A 6 3.10 -11.54 -20.20
CA LYS A 6 3.79 -12.81 -20.39
C LYS A 6 3.86 -13.61 -19.09
N GLU A 7 4.16 -12.95 -17.98
CA GLU A 7 4.30 -13.57 -16.66
C GLU A 7 2.97 -13.79 -15.95
N LYS A 8 1.89 -13.24 -16.52
CA LYS A 8 0.52 -13.23 -15.98
C LYS A 8 0.43 -12.60 -14.58
N LEU A 9 1.07 -11.44 -14.40
CA LEU A 9 1.09 -10.74 -13.12
C LEU A 9 0.44 -9.36 -13.21
N VAL A 10 -0.21 -8.94 -12.11
CA VAL A 10 -0.63 -7.56 -11.90
C VAL A 10 -0.15 -7.08 -10.54
N PHE A 11 0.67 -6.05 -10.53
CA PHE A 11 1.13 -5.41 -9.31
C PHE A 11 0.22 -4.24 -8.91
N LEU A 12 -0.47 -4.40 -7.78
CA LEU A 12 -1.36 -3.40 -7.19
C LEU A 12 -0.63 -2.62 -6.08
N ALA A 13 -0.29 -1.37 -6.36
CA ALA A 13 0.44 -0.52 -5.42
C ALA A 13 -0.50 0.09 -4.36
N VAL A 14 -0.51 -0.46 -3.14
CA VAL A 14 -1.19 0.16 -1.99
C VAL A 14 -0.54 1.52 -1.67
N PRO A 15 -1.30 2.57 -1.35
CA PRO A 15 -0.72 3.83 -0.92
C PRO A 15 0.23 3.66 0.27
N LYS A 16 1.37 4.38 0.23
CA LYS A 16 2.31 4.52 1.36
C LYS A 16 3.02 3.24 1.82
N THR A 17 3.04 2.19 1.01
CA THR A 17 3.80 0.96 1.25
C THR A 17 5.21 1.01 0.65
N GLY A 18 5.73 2.21 0.35
CA GLY A 18 7.14 2.41 -0.04
C GLY A 18 7.55 1.77 -1.37
N THR A 19 6.59 1.43 -2.22
CA THR A 19 6.84 0.68 -3.47
C THR A 19 7.37 1.54 -4.61
N THR A 20 7.59 2.84 -4.43
CA THR A 20 7.95 3.75 -5.54
C THR A 20 9.26 3.38 -6.25
N ALA A 21 10.28 2.94 -5.52
CA ALA A 21 11.53 2.46 -6.13
C ALA A 21 11.29 1.17 -6.93
N LEU A 22 10.55 0.22 -6.34
CA LEU A 22 10.20 -1.04 -6.99
C LEU A 22 9.36 -0.81 -8.25
N GLU A 23 8.34 0.04 -8.17
CA GLU A 23 7.52 0.44 -9.32
C GLU A 23 8.37 1.03 -10.45
N ALA A 24 9.37 1.84 -10.12
CA ALA A 24 10.24 2.46 -11.12
C ALA A 24 11.18 1.44 -11.79
N ALA A 25 11.72 0.50 -11.02
CA ALA A 25 12.54 -0.59 -11.55
C ALA A 25 11.73 -1.59 -12.38
N LEU A 26 10.48 -1.84 -12.01
CA LEU A 26 9.59 -2.77 -12.71
C LEU A 26 8.94 -2.17 -13.97
N ALA A 27 8.68 -0.87 -14.00
CA ALA A 27 7.91 -0.26 -15.08
C ALA A 27 8.49 -0.45 -16.50
N PRO A 28 9.82 -0.47 -16.74
CA PRO A 28 10.38 -0.79 -18.05
C PRO A 28 10.05 -2.20 -18.55
N HIS A 29 9.68 -3.12 -17.65
CA HIS A 29 9.35 -4.51 -17.97
C HIS A 29 7.84 -4.77 -18.03
N ALA A 30 7.00 -3.76 -17.75
CA ALA A 30 5.55 -3.92 -17.70
C ALA A 30 4.89 -3.55 -19.04
N ASP A 31 3.96 -4.36 -19.51
CA ASP A 31 3.17 -4.11 -20.72
C ASP A 31 2.13 -3.00 -20.51
N VAL A 32 1.68 -2.80 -19.27
CA VAL A 32 0.79 -1.69 -18.91
C VAL A 32 1.27 -1.01 -17.65
N VAL A 33 1.36 0.32 -17.70
CA VAL A 33 1.83 1.14 -16.59
C VAL A 33 0.81 2.24 -16.26
N MET A 34 0.05 2.06 -15.18
CA MET A 34 -0.87 3.07 -14.66
C MET A 34 -0.24 3.86 -13.52
N ARG A 35 0.16 5.10 -13.81
CA ARG A 35 0.92 5.97 -12.88
C ARG A 35 0.13 7.15 -12.29
N ASN A 36 -0.69 7.83 -13.09
CA ASN A 36 -1.39 9.05 -12.69
C ASN A 36 -2.79 9.10 -13.31
N PRO A 37 -3.77 9.73 -12.64
CA PRO A 37 -3.71 10.34 -11.31
C PRO A 37 -3.57 9.30 -10.16
N PRO A 38 -3.30 9.70 -8.90
CA PRO A 38 -3.04 8.77 -7.79
C PRO A 38 -4.15 7.73 -7.56
N ASN A 39 -5.41 8.08 -7.79
CA ASN A 39 -6.56 7.18 -7.69
C ASN A 39 -6.57 6.09 -8.78
N LEU A 40 -5.91 6.33 -9.92
CA LEU A 40 -5.68 5.32 -10.96
C LEU A 40 -4.48 4.43 -10.59
N LYS A 41 -3.40 5.05 -10.09
CA LYS A 41 -2.20 4.35 -9.61
C LYS A 41 -2.52 3.31 -8.54
N HIS A 42 -3.24 3.78 -7.52
CA HIS A 42 -3.64 3.03 -6.33
C HIS A 42 -5.02 2.40 -6.56
N THR A 43 -5.12 1.60 -7.62
CA THR A 43 -6.34 0.83 -7.92
C THR A 43 -6.47 -0.32 -6.92
N PRO A 44 -7.52 -0.36 -6.09
CA PRO A 44 -7.76 -1.47 -5.17
C PRO A 44 -8.19 -2.73 -5.92
N ALA A 45 -7.95 -3.90 -5.32
CA ALA A 45 -8.20 -5.21 -5.93
C ALA A 45 -9.66 -5.41 -6.36
N TYR A 46 -10.63 -4.87 -5.59
CA TYR A 46 -12.04 -4.93 -5.99
C TYR A 46 -12.29 -4.15 -7.30
N ARG A 47 -11.69 -2.97 -7.46
CA ARG A 47 -11.86 -2.15 -8.67
C ARG A 47 -11.16 -2.80 -9.86
N TYR A 48 -9.96 -3.35 -9.64
CA TYR A 48 -9.29 -4.18 -10.65
C TYR A 48 -10.23 -5.30 -11.12
N HIS A 49 -10.81 -6.08 -10.21
CA HIS A 49 -11.67 -7.21 -10.55
C HIS A 49 -12.91 -6.82 -11.36
N HIS A 50 -13.56 -5.71 -11.01
CA HIS A 50 -14.81 -5.31 -11.65
C HIS A 50 -14.63 -4.52 -12.95
N GLN A 51 -13.50 -3.83 -13.12
CA GLN A 51 -13.32 -2.90 -14.23
C GLN A 51 -12.17 -3.30 -15.15
N LEU A 52 -11.01 -3.61 -14.60
CA LEU A 52 -9.78 -3.83 -15.38
C LEU A 52 -9.61 -5.28 -15.81
N LYS A 53 -9.93 -6.24 -14.95
CA LYS A 53 -9.85 -7.67 -15.26
C LYS A 53 -10.71 -8.05 -16.48
N PRO A 54 -11.97 -7.59 -16.63
CA PRO A 54 -12.76 -7.88 -17.83
C PRO A 54 -12.17 -7.27 -19.10
N TYR A 55 -11.67 -6.04 -19.03
CA TYR A 55 -11.02 -5.36 -20.16
C TYR A 55 -9.76 -6.10 -20.63
N LEU A 56 -8.88 -6.47 -19.67
CA LEU A 56 -7.67 -7.24 -19.95
C LEU A 56 -8.02 -8.63 -20.52
N ALA A 57 -9.03 -9.30 -19.97
CA ALA A 57 -9.50 -10.59 -20.47
C ALA A 57 -10.04 -10.52 -21.91
N GLY A 58 -10.75 -9.44 -22.26
CA GLY A 58 -11.19 -9.16 -23.63
C GLY A 58 -10.03 -8.93 -24.60
N SER A 59 -8.86 -8.55 -24.08
CA SER A 59 -7.60 -8.41 -24.83
C SER A 59 -6.75 -9.69 -24.81
N GLY A 60 -7.30 -10.82 -24.35
CA GLY A 60 -6.60 -12.12 -24.30
C GLY A 60 -5.80 -12.38 -23.02
N LEU A 61 -5.73 -11.43 -22.09
CA LEU A 61 -4.98 -11.55 -20.83
C LEU A 61 -5.86 -12.20 -19.76
N LYS A 62 -5.76 -13.53 -19.64
CA LYS A 62 -6.51 -14.35 -18.68
C LYS A 62 -5.59 -14.89 -17.59
N ASP A 63 -6.21 -15.26 -16.47
CA ASP A 63 -5.53 -15.92 -15.34
C ASP A 63 -4.35 -15.14 -14.77
N LEU A 64 -4.51 -13.81 -14.68
CA LEU A 64 -3.53 -12.93 -14.07
C LEU A 64 -3.57 -13.05 -12.54
N GLU A 65 -2.42 -13.31 -11.93
CA GLU A 65 -2.19 -13.33 -10.48
C GLU A 65 -1.95 -11.90 -9.97
N LEU A 66 -2.52 -11.58 -8.81
CA LEU A 66 -2.38 -10.29 -8.15
C LEU A 66 -1.23 -10.31 -7.16
N VAL A 67 -0.36 -9.31 -7.27
CA VAL A 67 0.75 -9.07 -6.36
C VAL A 67 0.52 -7.76 -5.60
N CYS A 68 0.72 -7.77 -4.29
CA CYS A 68 0.56 -6.60 -3.44
C CYS A 68 1.62 -6.59 -2.33
N ILE A 69 1.97 -5.38 -1.87
CA ILE A 69 2.89 -5.18 -0.74
C ILE A 69 2.13 -4.42 0.34
N LEU A 70 2.14 -4.95 1.56
CA LEU A 70 1.67 -4.28 2.77
C LEU A 70 2.84 -3.79 3.59
N ARG A 71 2.60 -2.79 4.43
CA ARG A 71 3.58 -2.28 5.39
C ARG A 71 3.04 -2.48 6.79
N GLU A 72 3.92 -2.66 7.77
CA GLU A 72 3.51 -2.80 9.17
C GLU A 72 2.53 -1.65 9.51
N PRO A 73 1.34 -1.94 10.09
CA PRO A 73 0.27 -0.96 10.21
C PRO A 73 0.65 0.37 10.88
N ILE A 74 1.45 0.35 11.94
CA ILE A 74 1.90 1.57 12.64
C ILE A 74 2.92 2.33 11.78
N SER A 75 3.86 1.62 11.16
CA SER A 75 4.84 2.15 10.21
C SER A 75 4.16 2.78 8.98
N TRP A 76 3.05 2.20 8.51
CA TRP A 76 2.19 2.73 7.46
C TRP A 76 1.49 4.03 7.89
N LEU A 77 0.94 4.07 9.11
CA LEU A 77 0.40 5.30 9.69
C LEU A 77 1.48 6.38 9.83
N GLY A 78 2.70 6.02 10.26
CA GLY A 78 3.84 6.93 10.32
C GLY A 78 4.19 7.52 8.95
N SER A 79 4.09 6.71 7.88
CA SER A 79 4.30 7.16 6.50
C SER A 79 3.27 8.21 6.05
N TRP A 80 2.01 8.06 6.48
CA TRP A 80 0.96 9.05 6.26
C TRP A 80 1.13 10.30 7.11
N TYR A 81 1.40 10.13 8.40
CA TYR A 81 1.63 11.21 9.35
C TYR A 81 2.72 12.17 8.86
N ARG A 82 3.90 11.63 8.48
CA ARG A 82 4.98 12.44 7.93
C ARG A 82 4.66 13.07 6.58
N TYR A 83 3.82 12.42 5.77
CA TYR A 83 3.40 12.97 4.48
C TYR A 83 2.47 14.17 4.65
N ARG A 84 1.56 14.12 5.62
CA ARG A 84 0.63 15.21 5.94
C ARG A 84 1.28 16.32 6.77
N GLY A 85 2.40 16.06 7.42
CA GLY A 85 3.17 17.05 8.19
C GLY A 85 4.27 17.77 7.41
N ARG A 86 4.32 17.63 6.09
CA ARG A 86 5.31 18.35 5.26
C ARG A 86 4.94 19.82 5.13
N ALA A 87 5.95 20.68 4.97
CA ALA A 87 5.75 22.12 4.83
C ALA A 87 4.82 22.51 3.66
N ASP A 88 4.85 21.77 2.54
CA ASP A 88 3.95 21.98 1.40
C ASP A 88 2.49 21.59 1.67
N LYS A 89 2.21 21.02 2.85
CA LYS A 89 0.88 20.67 3.34
C LYS A 89 0.41 21.56 4.49
N ASP A 90 1.20 22.55 4.88
CA ASP A 90 0.83 23.48 5.94
C ASP A 90 -0.41 24.29 5.56
N GLY A 91 -1.32 24.47 6.51
CA GLY A 91 -2.61 25.12 6.28
C GLY A 91 -3.69 24.24 5.63
N ALA A 92 -3.33 23.06 5.11
CA ALA A 92 -4.34 22.12 4.62
C ALA A 92 -5.17 21.55 5.79
N PRO A 93 -6.50 21.35 5.63
CA PRO A 93 -7.35 20.80 6.68
C PRO A 93 -6.92 19.42 7.20
N ASN A 94 -6.16 18.67 6.40
CA ASN A 94 -5.65 17.36 6.74
C ASN A 94 -4.17 17.36 7.16
N SER A 95 -3.57 18.52 7.42
CA SER A 95 -2.21 18.62 7.96
C SER A 95 -2.12 17.97 9.34
N THR A 96 -0.98 17.36 9.63
CA THR A 96 -0.67 16.81 10.96
C THR A 96 0.29 17.72 11.74
N LYS A 97 0.58 18.94 11.25
CA LYS A 97 1.42 19.89 11.96
C LYS A 97 0.81 20.26 13.31
N GLY A 98 1.61 20.16 14.37
CA GLY A 98 1.17 20.41 15.75
C GLY A 98 0.36 19.28 16.38
N ILE A 99 0.13 18.17 15.68
CA ILE A 99 -0.54 16.98 16.22
C ILE A 99 0.52 15.95 16.57
N SER A 100 0.44 15.31 17.75
CA SER A 100 1.36 14.24 18.09
C SER A 100 1.08 12.97 17.26
N PHE A 101 2.08 12.10 17.08
CA PHE A 101 1.85 10.83 16.40
C PHE A 101 0.88 9.91 17.16
N ASP A 102 0.91 9.96 18.50
CA ASP A 102 -0.04 9.23 19.35
C ASP A 102 -1.48 9.69 19.11
N ASP A 103 -1.73 11.01 19.13
CA ASP A 103 -3.07 11.57 18.88
C ASP A 103 -3.56 11.20 17.47
N PHE A 104 -2.70 11.31 16.46
CA PHE A 104 -3.00 10.91 15.09
C PHE A 104 -3.44 9.43 15.00
N CYS A 105 -2.70 8.53 15.65
CA CYS A 105 -3.00 7.11 15.71
C CYS A 105 -4.30 6.81 16.49
N ASN A 106 -4.47 7.48 17.63
CA ASN A 106 -5.65 7.35 18.48
C ASN A 106 -6.92 7.84 17.77
N GLU A 107 -6.80 8.90 16.96
CA GLU A 107 -7.84 9.47 16.12
C GLU A 107 -8.21 8.52 14.97
N TYR A 108 -7.22 7.99 14.25
CA TYR A 108 -7.46 7.00 13.18
C TYR A 108 -8.21 5.75 13.66
N ALA A 109 -8.03 5.37 14.93
CA ALA A 109 -8.73 4.26 15.55
C ALA A 109 -10.22 4.53 15.85
N LYS A 110 -10.71 5.77 15.69
CA LYS A 110 -12.12 6.13 15.91
C LYS A 110 -13.01 5.73 14.72
N GLY A 111 -14.31 5.60 14.97
CA GLY A 111 -15.32 5.35 13.93
C GLY A 111 -15.53 6.57 13.02
N SER A 112 -15.40 7.78 13.57
CA SER A 112 -15.41 9.05 12.86
C SER A 112 -14.18 9.86 13.26
N PRO A 113 -13.03 9.67 12.59
CA PRO A 113 -11.80 10.42 12.86
C PRO A 113 -11.91 11.89 12.45
N ALA A 114 -11.18 12.77 13.13
CA ALA A 114 -10.94 14.13 12.64
C ALA A 114 -10.25 14.14 11.25
N ILE A 115 -10.39 15.26 10.53
CA ILE A 115 -9.95 15.40 9.12
C ILE A 115 -8.45 15.06 8.93
N TYR A 116 -7.60 15.41 9.89
CA TYR A 116 -6.16 15.11 9.84
C TYR A 116 -5.85 13.60 9.88
N ALA A 117 -6.75 12.76 10.40
CA ALA A 117 -6.63 11.30 10.47
C ALA A 117 -7.64 10.56 9.56
N ASP A 118 -8.52 11.28 8.87
CA ASP A 118 -9.50 10.69 7.93
C ASP A 118 -8.92 10.54 6.51
N LYS A 119 -9.56 9.71 5.67
CA LYS A 119 -9.24 9.49 4.24
C LYS A 119 -7.80 9.03 3.95
N LEU A 120 -7.15 8.38 4.91
CA LEU A 120 -5.87 7.66 4.68
C LEU A 120 -6.09 6.38 3.87
N GLY A 121 -7.33 5.88 3.87
CA GLY A 121 -7.68 4.55 3.40
C GLY A 121 -7.64 3.51 4.50
N TYR A 122 -7.85 2.26 4.10
CA TYR A 122 -7.81 1.09 4.98
C TYR A 122 -7.27 -0.08 4.16
N PRO A 123 -6.02 -0.52 4.37
CA PRO A 123 -5.38 -1.54 3.55
C PRO A 123 -6.22 -2.81 3.32
N PRO A 124 -6.98 -3.36 4.30
CA PRO A 124 -7.84 -4.51 4.05
C PRO A 124 -8.90 -4.29 2.96
N LYS A 125 -9.49 -3.08 2.87
CA LYS A 125 -10.42 -2.74 1.77
C LYS A 125 -9.74 -2.69 0.39
N PHE A 126 -8.42 -2.63 0.35
CA PHE A 126 -7.64 -2.62 -0.88
C PHE A 126 -7.36 -4.02 -1.41
N ILE A 127 -7.32 -5.04 -0.52
CA ILE A 127 -6.85 -6.39 -0.84
C ILE A 127 -7.91 -7.48 -0.63
N ARG A 128 -9.01 -7.18 0.07
CA ARG A 128 -10.11 -8.12 0.35
C ARG A 128 -11.38 -7.79 -0.43
N ARG A 129 -12.21 -8.81 -0.64
CA ARG A 129 -13.59 -8.67 -1.12
C ARG A 129 -14.45 -8.02 -0.04
N ARG A 130 -15.63 -7.56 -0.44
CA ARG A 130 -16.67 -7.13 0.51
C ARG A 130 -17.12 -8.28 1.44
N SER A 131 -17.05 -9.53 0.99
CA SER A 131 -17.28 -10.73 1.80
C SER A 131 -16.24 -10.94 2.90
N GLY A 132 -15.06 -10.31 2.79
CA GLY A 132 -13.93 -10.49 3.70
C GLY A 132 -12.79 -11.32 3.10
N ASP A 133 -13.02 -12.08 2.03
CA ASP A 133 -12.00 -12.98 1.46
C ASP A 133 -10.81 -12.23 0.86
N MET A 134 -9.59 -12.76 1.03
CA MET A 134 -8.39 -12.23 0.39
C MET A 134 -8.49 -12.40 -1.14
N ILE A 135 -8.17 -11.35 -1.89
CA ILE A 135 -8.17 -11.35 -3.36
C ILE A 135 -6.75 -11.49 -3.91
N ILE A 136 -5.75 -11.13 -3.12
CA ILE A 136 -4.36 -11.09 -3.55
C ILE A 136 -3.74 -12.49 -3.51
N ASP A 137 -3.08 -12.89 -4.60
CA ASP A 137 -2.41 -14.18 -4.75
C ASP A 137 -1.01 -14.18 -4.10
N HIS A 138 -0.26 -13.07 -4.27
CA HIS A 138 1.08 -12.88 -3.68
C HIS A 138 1.11 -11.60 -2.84
N LEU A 139 1.40 -11.75 -1.55
CA LEU A 139 1.28 -10.68 -0.57
C LEU A 139 2.57 -10.61 0.26
N PHE A 140 3.30 -9.51 0.09
CA PHE A 140 4.59 -9.31 0.73
C PHE A 140 4.55 -8.22 1.81
N GLN A 141 5.50 -8.28 2.73
CA GLN A 141 5.80 -7.20 3.66
C GLN A 141 6.80 -6.22 3.07
N TYR A 142 6.55 -4.92 3.26
CA TYR A 142 7.46 -3.83 2.93
C TYR A 142 8.81 -3.99 3.66
N GLU A 143 8.76 -4.49 4.90
CA GLU A 143 9.91 -4.76 5.74
C GLU A 143 10.81 -5.89 5.18
N GLN A 144 10.29 -6.69 4.26
CA GLN A 144 10.99 -7.80 3.58
C GLN A 144 10.98 -7.58 2.05
N MET A 145 11.32 -6.35 1.63
CA MET A 145 11.28 -5.93 0.22
C MET A 145 12.16 -6.81 -0.68
N ASP A 146 13.25 -7.35 -0.15
CA ASP A 146 14.13 -8.31 -0.82
C ASP A 146 13.38 -9.54 -1.33
N LYS A 147 12.38 -10.04 -0.59
CA LYS A 147 11.54 -11.17 -1.04
C LYS A 147 10.64 -10.79 -2.21
N ALA A 148 10.04 -9.60 -2.17
CA ALA A 148 9.24 -9.10 -3.28
C ALA A 148 10.10 -8.89 -4.53
N VAL A 149 11.31 -8.34 -4.37
CA VAL A 149 12.28 -8.19 -5.46
C VAL A 149 12.65 -9.55 -6.05
N GLY A 150 13.06 -10.52 -5.22
CA GLY A 150 13.43 -11.85 -5.69
C GLY A 150 12.29 -12.59 -6.39
N PHE A 151 11.04 -12.40 -5.93
CA PHE A 151 9.86 -12.90 -6.64
C PHE A 151 9.74 -12.29 -8.04
N PHE A 152 9.83 -10.97 -8.17
CA PHE A 152 9.73 -10.32 -9.48
C PHE A 152 10.90 -10.68 -10.39
N GLU A 153 12.14 -10.69 -9.89
CA GLU A 153 13.32 -11.13 -10.65
C GLU A 153 13.14 -12.55 -11.17
N GLY A 154 12.69 -13.48 -10.31
CA GLY A 154 12.44 -14.87 -10.69
C GLY A 154 11.30 -15.05 -11.69
N ARG A 155 10.21 -14.27 -11.58
CA ARG A 155 9.07 -14.35 -12.51
C ARG A 155 9.40 -13.70 -13.86
N LEU A 156 10.09 -12.57 -13.86
CA LEU A 156 10.40 -11.79 -15.07
C LEU A 156 11.70 -12.25 -15.76
N GLY A 157 12.57 -12.99 -15.07
CA GLY A 157 13.89 -13.38 -15.59
C GLY A 157 14.84 -12.19 -15.78
N VAL A 158 14.75 -11.19 -14.91
CA VAL A 158 15.57 -9.96 -14.94
C VAL A 158 16.23 -9.74 -13.58
N SER A 159 17.23 -8.86 -13.53
CA SER A 159 17.73 -8.33 -12.26
C SER A 159 17.26 -6.89 -12.05
N LEU A 160 16.82 -6.57 -10.83
CA LEU A 160 16.24 -5.28 -10.48
C LEU A 160 17.19 -4.52 -9.55
N SER A 161 17.67 -3.35 -10.02
CA SER A 161 18.38 -2.40 -9.16
C SER A 161 17.42 -1.38 -8.60
N LEU A 162 17.24 -1.39 -7.27
CA LEU A 162 16.40 -0.42 -6.57
C LEU A 162 17.23 0.78 -6.13
N GLU A 163 17.03 1.92 -6.78
CA GLU A 163 17.56 3.18 -6.27
C GLU A 163 16.93 3.52 -4.90
N ARG A 164 17.76 3.98 -3.97
CA ARG A 164 17.34 4.36 -2.61
C ARG A 164 16.53 5.67 -2.65
N ARG A 165 15.24 5.59 -2.98
CA ARG A 165 14.36 6.76 -3.20
C ARG A 165 13.48 7.19 -2.01
N ASN A 166 13.50 6.44 -0.90
CA ASN A 166 12.51 6.61 0.19
C ASN A 166 13.12 6.95 1.55
N VAL A 167 13.89 8.03 1.66
CA VAL A 167 14.20 8.60 2.98
C VAL A 167 13.05 9.53 3.36
N SER A 168 12.13 9.05 4.20
CA SER A 168 11.13 9.96 4.79
C SER A 168 11.84 10.90 5.77
N PRO A 169 11.40 12.16 5.91
CA PRO A 169 11.93 13.06 6.95
C PRO A 169 11.89 12.35 8.31
N THR A 170 12.90 12.55 9.14
CA THR A 170 12.85 12.11 10.54
C THR A 170 11.73 12.87 11.26
N GLY A 171 10.96 12.18 12.09
CA GLY A 171 9.89 12.79 12.88
C GLY A 171 9.61 11.94 14.11
N ASP A 172 9.13 12.58 15.18
CA ASP A 172 8.72 11.88 16.39
C ASP A 172 7.51 10.98 16.08
N LEU A 173 7.72 9.68 16.24
CA LEU A 173 6.70 8.63 16.07
C LEU A 173 6.46 7.91 17.40
N THR A 174 6.69 8.59 18.52
CA THR A 174 6.40 8.05 19.84
C THR A 174 4.92 7.68 19.91
N LEU A 175 4.66 6.44 20.32
CA LEU A 175 3.33 5.86 20.42
C LEU A 175 3.19 5.16 21.77
N SER A 176 2.18 5.55 22.54
CA SER A 176 1.88 4.93 23.83
C SER A 176 1.33 3.52 23.65
N ASP A 177 1.59 2.64 24.63
CA ASP A 177 1.04 1.28 24.65
C ASP A 177 -0.49 1.29 24.62
N LYS A 178 -1.11 2.27 25.28
CA LYS A 178 -2.57 2.45 25.30
C LYS A 178 -3.12 2.67 23.89
N THR A 179 -2.52 3.59 23.12
CA THR A 179 -2.94 3.87 21.75
C THR A 179 -2.60 2.73 20.81
N ALA A 180 -1.44 2.11 20.96
CA ALA A 180 -1.02 0.95 20.19
C ALA A 180 -1.95 -0.26 20.41
N ALA A 181 -2.39 -0.51 21.64
CA ALA A 181 -3.37 -1.54 21.97
C ALA A 181 -4.76 -1.22 21.42
N LYS A 182 -5.20 0.04 21.51
CA LYS A 182 -6.46 0.49 20.90
C LYS A 182 -6.46 0.27 19.39
N LEU A 183 -5.36 0.61 18.70
CA LEU A 183 -5.20 0.40 17.26
C LEU A 183 -5.30 -1.08 16.90
N ARG A 184 -4.55 -1.95 17.57
CA ARG A 184 -4.60 -3.42 17.34
C ARG A 184 -6.01 -3.97 17.52
N ARG A 185 -6.73 -3.54 18.56
CA ARG A 185 -8.12 -3.96 18.79
C ARG A 185 -9.09 -3.43 17.74
N LYS A 186 -9.01 -2.14 17.37
CA LYS A 186 -9.99 -1.48 16.50
C LYS A 186 -9.72 -1.67 14.99
N ARG A 187 -8.49 -2.03 14.62
CA ARG A 187 -8.03 -2.21 13.24
C ARG A 187 -7.32 -3.56 13.07
N ALA A 188 -7.75 -4.59 13.80
CA ALA A 188 -7.10 -5.91 13.88
C ALA A 188 -6.75 -6.49 12.51
N GLN A 189 -7.67 -6.41 11.54
CA GLN A 189 -7.45 -6.93 10.19
C GLN A 189 -6.21 -6.36 9.49
N MET A 190 -5.84 -5.10 9.72
CA MET A 190 -4.60 -4.55 9.15
C MET A 190 -3.36 -5.32 9.63
N PHE A 191 -3.36 -5.69 10.91
CA PHE A 191 -2.27 -6.42 11.53
C PHE A 191 -2.30 -7.87 11.06
N GLU A 192 -3.46 -8.53 11.10
CA GLU A 192 -3.62 -9.91 10.61
C GLU A 192 -3.14 -10.05 9.16
N ASP A 193 -3.60 -9.17 8.27
CA ASP A 193 -3.24 -9.19 6.84
C ASP A 193 -1.73 -9.05 6.65
N TRP A 194 -1.10 -8.15 7.43
CA TRP A 194 0.35 -7.98 7.39
C TRP A 194 1.11 -9.21 7.91
N HIS A 195 0.63 -9.88 8.97
CA HIS A 195 1.26 -11.12 9.45
C HIS A 195 1.14 -12.25 8.42
N THR A 196 0.04 -12.31 7.67
CA THR A 196 -0.14 -13.28 6.59
C THR A 196 0.66 -12.97 5.31
N ALA A 197 1.32 -11.81 5.23
CA ALA A 197 2.02 -11.36 4.04
C ALA A 197 3.45 -11.94 3.91
N HIS A 198 3.57 -13.28 3.88
CA HIS A 198 4.85 -13.99 3.83
C HIS A 198 5.14 -14.66 2.48
N ARG A 199 4.49 -14.22 1.39
CA ARG A 199 4.54 -14.88 0.07
C ARG A 199 4.76 -13.94 -1.09
#